data_AF-A0A2A8LI31-F1
#
_entry.id   AF-A0A2A8LI31-F1
#
_cell.length_a   1.000
_cell.length_b   1.000
_cell.length_c   1.000
_cell.angle_alpha   90.00
_cell.angle_beta   90.00
_cell.angle_gamma   90.00
#
_symmetry.space_group_name_H-M   'P 1'
#
loop_
_entity.id
_entity.type
_entity.pdbx_description
1 polymer ?
#
loop_
_entity_poly.entity_id
_entity_poly.type
_entity_poly.pdbx_seq_one_letter_code
_entity_poly.pdbx_strand_id
1 'polypeptide(L)'
;MSKKVLNRSNNNSFVVIVTPITDSSDLYINTEKKMQTPKKKKFNNQQNSIKISSYSKEKLEALIKLTNAKYAHEITDLLIKGYGENELTSEQKRKLELFYNVSF
;
A
#
# COMPACT_ATOMS: atom_id res chain seq x y z
N MET A 1 -29.37 -54.03 19.97
CA MET A 1 -29.48 -52.78 19.21
C MET A 1 -28.80 -51.65 20.00
N SER A 2 -27.78 -51.03 19.42
CA SER A 2 -27.07 -49.89 19.99
C SER A 2 -27.83 -48.58 19.72
N LYS A 3 -27.98 -47.71 20.73
CA LYS A 3 -28.09 -46.25 20.52
C LYS A 3 -27.34 -45.51 21.63
N LYS A 4 -26.32 -44.77 21.20
CA LYS A 4 -25.52 -43.82 21.97
C LYS A 4 -26.21 -42.46 21.84
N VAL A 5 -26.50 -41.75 22.93
CA VAL A 5 -26.88 -40.34 22.85
C VAL A 5 -26.13 -39.51 23.90
N LEU A 6 -25.73 -38.35 23.40
CA LEU A 6 -24.67 -37.44 23.77
C LEU A 6 -24.99 -36.57 25.00
N ASN A 7 -24.00 -36.45 25.88
CA ASN A 7 -23.96 -35.49 27.00
C ASN A 7 -23.80 -34.05 26.46
N ARG A 8 -24.58 -33.09 26.97
CA ARG A 8 -24.32 -31.65 26.89
C ARG A 8 -24.76 -30.96 28.18
N SER A 9 -23.80 -30.67 29.04
CA SER A 9 -23.95 -29.73 30.16
C SER A 9 -23.57 -28.34 29.66
N ASN A 10 -24.50 -27.40 29.73
CA ASN A 10 -24.29 -26.01 29.29
C ASN A 10 -24.47 -25.08 30.49
N ASN A 11 -23.48 -25.02 31.37
CA ASN A 11 -23.47 -24.09 32.49
C ASN A 11 -22.44 -22.98 32.22
N ASN A 12 -22.72 -22.12 31.23
CA ASN A 12 -21.93 -20.91 31.01
C ASN A 12 -22.50 -19.80 31.91
N SER A 13 -21.96 -19.69 33.12
CA SER A 13 -22.22 -18.58 34.05
C SER A 13 -21.46 -17.33 33.58
N PHE A 14 -22.17 -16.26 33.26
CA PHE A 14 -21.58 -14.94 33.04
C PHE A 14 -21.65 -14.15 34.34
N VAL A 15 -20.50 -13.92 34.97
CA VAL A 15 -20.39 -13.01 36.12
C VAL A 15 -20.24 -11.59 35.58
N VAL A 16 -21.29 -10.78 35.71
CA VAL A 16 -21.25 -9.35 35.40
C VAL A 16 -20.71 -8.63 36.63
N ILE A 17 -19.48 -8.12 36.54
CA ILE A 17 -18.93 -7.24 37.57
C ILE A 17 -19.41 -5.82 37.27
N VAL A 18 -20.25 -5.29 38.15
CA VAL A 18 -20.68 -3.89 38.09
C VAL A 18 -19.86 -3.11 39.11
N THR A 19 -18.98 -2.22 38.64
CA THR A 19 -18.30 -1.24 39.49
C THR A 19 -19.22 -0.03 39.71
N PRO A 20 -19.43 0.42 40.96
CA PRO A 20 -20.17 1.64 41.23
C PRO A 20 -19.38 2.86 40.76
N ILE A 21 -20.06 3.83 40.17
CA ILE A 21 -19.49 5.12 39.77
C ILE A 21 -19.62 6.05 40.98
N THR A 22 -18.51 6.47 41.56
CA THR A 22 -18.47 7.50 42.61
C THR A 22 -18.47 8.87 41.95
N ASP A 23 -19.39 9.72 42.39
CA ASP A 23 -19.55 11.10 41.94
C ASP A 23 -18.35 11.98 42.32
N SER A 24 -17.97 12.82 41.35
CA SER A 24 -17.27 14.10 41.51
C SER A 24 -15.94 14.14 42.28
N SER A 25 -14.83 14.32 41.56
CA SER A 25 -14.00 15.55 41.65
C SER A 25 -12.57 15.43 41.09
N ASP A 26 -12.22 14.40 40.30
CA ASP A 26 -10.89 14.30 39.67
C ASP A 26 -10.91 14.56 38.15
N LEU A 27 -11.64 15.59 37.76
CA LEU A 27 -11.81 16.03 36.37
C LEU A 27 -10.73 17.06 35.99
N TYR A 28 -9.45 16.74 36.19
CA TYR A 28 -8.32 17.41 35.54
C TYR A 28 -7.09 16.52 35.73
N ILE A 29 -6.14 16.54 34.79
CA ILE A 29 -4.97 15.65 34.73
C ILE A 29 -5.29 14.26 34.15
N ASN A 30 -5.58 14.20 32.85
CA ASN A 30 -5.08 13.14 31.93
C ASN A 30 -5.56 13.30 30.47
N THR A 31 -6.04 14.48 30.09
CA THR A 31 -6.33 14.85 28.69
C THR A 31 -5.06 15.25 27.92
N GLU A 32 -3.94 14.56 28.16
CA GLU A 32 -2.73 14.65 27.34
C GLU A 32 -2.23 13.26 26.93
N LYS A 33 -3.14 12.31 26.69
CA LYS A 33 -2.81 11.22 25.76
C LYS A 33 -2.79 11.81 24.36
N LYS A 34 -1.64 12.40 24.01
CA LYS A 34 -1.20 12.68 22.65
C LYS A 34 -1.60 11.48 21.80
N MET A 35 -2.61 11.66 20.95
CA MET A 35 -2.83 10.79 19.81
C MET A 35 -1.58 10.93 18.94
N GLN A 36 -0.55 10.15 19.25
CA GLN A 36 0.60 10.01 18.37
C GLN A 36 0.06 9.34 17.11
N THR A 37 -0.16 10.17 16.09
CA THR A 37 -0.28 9.71 14.72
C THR A 37 0.88 8.74 14.46
N PRO A 38 0.63 7.53 13.94
CA PRO A 38 1.70 6.60 13.63
C PRO A 38 2.68 7.32 12.72
N LYS A 39 3.94 7.42 13.15
CA LYS A 39 5.02 8.03 12.37
C LYS A 39 4.94 7.45 10.96
N LYS A 40 4.62 8.28 9.96
CA LYS A 40 4.57 7.87 8.56
C LYS A 40 5.89 7.19 8.23
N LYS A 41 5.84 5.88 8.02
CA LYS A 41 6.99 5.09 7.57
C LYS A 41 7.50 5.76 6.31
N LYS A 42 8.74 6.24 6.32
CA LYS A 42 9.38 6.79 5.13
C LYS A 42 9.55 5.63 4.16
N PHE A 43 8.64 5.51 3.20
CA PHE A 43 8.82 4.55 2.12
C PHE A 43 9.97 5.08 1.26
N ASN A 44 10.99 4.24 1.08
CA ASN A 44 12.08 4.46 0.12
C ASN A 44 11.60 4.10 -1.31
N ASN A 45 10.33 4.36 -1.61
CA ASN A 45 9.84 4.24 -2.97
C ASN A 45 10.51 5.37 -3.75
N GLN A 46 11.46 4.99 -4.61
CA GLN A 46 12.03 5.76 -5.74
C GLN A 46 11.90 7.28 -5.61
N GLN A 47 13.04 7.97 -5.50
CA GLN A 47 13.15 9.41 -5.21
C GLN A 47 12.20 10.31 -6.03
N ASN A 48 11.75 9.86 -7.21
CA ASN A 48 10.78 10.57 -8.04
C ASN A 48 9.53 9.72 -8.27
N SER A 49 8.37 10.16 -7.77
CA SER A 49 7.07 9.58 -8.09
C SER A 49 6.42 10.35 -9.26
N ILE A 50 5.95 9.63 -10.29
CA ILE A 50 5.22 10.22 -11.41
C ILE A 50 3.72 10.00 -11.19
N LYS A 51 2.93 11.07 -11.22
CA LYS A 51 1.46 10.97 -11.22
C LYS A 51 0.97 10.67 -12.63
N ILE A 52 0.07 9.70 -12.75
CA ILE A 52 -0.55 9.28 -14.01
C ILE A 52 -2.07 9.19 -13.85
N SER A 53 -2.81 9.19 -14.97
CA SER A 53 -4.26 8.99 -14.95
C SER A 53 -4.64 7.58 -14.46
N SER A 54 -5.88 7.41 -14.00
CA SER A 54 -6.41 6.09 -13.59
C SER A 54 -6.35 5.08 -14.74
N TYR A 55 -6.73 5.51 -15.95
CA TYR A 55 -6.68 4.68 -17.15
C TYR A 55 -5.26 4.18 -17.46
N SER A 56 -4.26 5.07 -17.41
CA SER A 56 -2.87 4.66 -17.64
C SER A 56 -2.37 3.72 -16.55
N LYS A 57 -2.81 3.91 -15.30
CA LYS A 57 -2.49 3.01 -14.19
C LYS A 57 -3.04 1.60 -14.42
N GLU A 58 -4.29 1.46 -14.84
CA GLU A 58 -4.89 0.15 -15.11
C GLU A 58 -4.15 -0.61 -16.21
N LYS A 59 -3.79 0.09 -17.30
CA LYS A 59 -2.98 -0.50 -18.37
C LYS A 59 -1.61 -0.94 -17.87
N LEU A 60 -0.95 -0.10 -17.07
CA LEU A 60 0.36 -0.42 -16.51
C LEU A 60 0.29 -1.65 -15.59
N GLU A 61 -0.74 -1.75 -14.76
CA GLU A 61 -0.97 -2.93 -13.91
C GLU A 61 -1.24 -4.20 -14.73
N ALA A 62 -2.00 -4.10 -15.83
CA ALA A 62 -2.21 -5.22 -16.75
C ALA A 62 -0.90 -5.68 -17.39
N LEU A 63 -0.05 -4.74 -17.83
CA LEU A 63 1.27 -5.04 -18.42
C LEU A 63 2.21 -5.70 -17.41
N ILE A 64 2.24 -5.23 -16.16
CA ILE A 64 3.02 -5.84 -15.09
C ILE A 64 2.63 -7.32 -14.91
N LYS A 65 1.32 -7.60 -14.85
CA LYS A 65 0.80 -8.97 -14.73
C LYS A 65 1.14 -9.82 -15.94
N LEU A 66 0.98 -9.29 -17.15
CA LEU A 66 1.24 -10.01 -18.40
C LEU A 66 2.70 -10.44 -18.54
N THR A 67 3.62 -9.57 -18.14
CA THR A 67 5.07 -9.77 -18.29
C THR A 67 5.71 -10.39 -17.05
N ASN A 68 4.92 -10.65 -15.99
CA ASN A 68 5.39 -11.10 -14.68
C ASN A 68 6.46 -10.20 -14.04
N ALA A 69 6.44 -8.90 -14.38
CA ALA A 69 7.33 -7.94 -13.76
C ALA A 69 6.95 -7.72 -12.29
N LYS A 70 7.94 -7.36 -11.48
CA LYS A 70 7.72 -7.10 -10.06
C LYS A 70 7.37 -5.63 -9.81
N TYR A 71 7.84 -4.74 -10.68
CA TYR A 71 7.70 -3.31 -10.50
C TYR A 71 7.33 -2.57 -11.78
N ALA A 72 6.61 -1.45 -11.60
CA ALA A 72 6.16 -0.60 -12.71
C ALA A 72 7.30 0.07 -13.48
N HIS A 73 8.44 0.35 -12.83
CA HIS A 73 9.59 0.96 -13.50
C HIS A 73 10.23 0.00 -14.51
N GLU A 74 10.25 -1.31 -14.23
CA GLU A 74 10.76 -2.32 -15.17
C GLU A 74 9.98 -2.28 -16.50
N ILE A 75 8.64 -2.17 -16.40
CA ILE A 75 7.78 -2.00 -17.58
C ILE A 75 8.03 -0.66 -18.26
N THR A 76 8.18 0.40 -17.48
CA THR A 76 8.41 1.75 -18.02
C THR A 76 9.72 1.80 -18.81
N ASP A 77 10.80 1.22 -18.28
CA ASP A 77 12.11 1.15 -18.92
C ASP A 77 12.04 0.34 -20.22
N LEU A 78 11.33 -0.81 -20.20
CA LEU A 78 11.10 -1.62 -21.40
C LEU A 78 10.33 -0.85 -22.47
N LEU A 79 9.29 -0.11 -22.09
CA LEU A 79 8.50 0.70 -23.02
C LEU A 79 9.32 1.86 -23.59
N ILE A 80 10.10 2.57 -22.78
CA ILE A 80 10.98 3.65 -23.24
C ILE A 80 12.01 3.11 -24.22
N LYS A 81 12.65 1.97 -23.90
CA LYS A 81 13.61 1.31 -24.79
C LYS A 81 12.95 0.90 -26.11
N GLY A 82 11.80 0.23 -26.05
CA GLY A 82 11.06 -0.21 -27.22
C GLY A 82 10.64 0.95 -28.13
N TYR A 83 10.16 2.05 -27.55
CA TYR A 83 9.85 3.27 -28.30
C TYR A 83 11.09 3.89 -28.94
N GLY A 84 12.19 3.98 -28.18
CA GLY A 84 13.46 4.51 -28.66
C GLY A 84 14.08 3.72 -29.82
N GLU A 85 13.95 2.40 -29.79
CA GLU A 85 14.49 1.51 -30.83
C GLU A 85 13.62 1.51 -32.09
N ASN A 86 12.29 1.46 -31.93
CA ASN A 86 11.38 1.15 -33.04
C ASN A 86 10.63 2.36 -33.63
N GLU A 87 10.37 3.40 -32.84
CA GLU A 87 9.47 4.49 -33.26
C GLU A 87 10.19 5.83 -33.49
N LEU A 88 11.34 6.04 -32.85
CA LEU A 88 12.09 7.29 -33.02
C LEU A 88 12.85 7.34 -34.36
N THR A 89 12.80 8.51 -35.00
CA THR A 89 13.68 8.80 -36.15
C THR A 89 15.12 9.01 -35.69
N SER A 90 16.09 8.86 -36.61
CA SER A 90 17.51 9.04 -36.28
C SER A 90 17.82 10.41 -35.65
N GLU A 91 17.13 11.47 -36.08
CA GLU A 91 17.30 12.79 -35.49
C GLU A 91 16.75 12.87 -34.06
N GLN A 92 15.60 12.26 -33.80
CA GLN A 92 15.00 12.19 -32.47
C GLN A 92 15.84 11.34 -31.51
N LYS A 93 16.39 10.21 -31.98
CA LYS A 93 17.32 9.38 -31.19
C LYS A 93 18.56 10.17 -30.78
N ARG A 94 19.18 10.91 -31.72
CA ARG A 94 20.32 11.78 -31.43
C ARG A 94 19.96 12.87 -30.40
N LYS A 95 18.78 13.49 -30.50
CA LYS A 95 18.31 14.46 -29.50
C LYS A 95 18.14 13.81 -28.12
N LEU A 96 17.54 12.63 -28.06
CA LEU A 96 17.34 11.88 -26.83
C LEU A 96 18.68 11.51 -26.17
N GLU A 97 19.65 11.01 -26.93
CA GLU A 97 21.02 10.72 -26.45
C GLU A 97 21.70 11.96 -25.90
N LEU A 98 21.54 13.12 -26.56
CA LEU A 98 22.07 14.39 -26.07
C LEU A 98 21.44 14.76 -24.72
N PHE A 99 20.13 14.58 -24.51
CA PHE A 99 19.50 14.84 -23.21
C PHE A 99 20.07 13.96 -22.09
N TYR A 100 20.38 12.68 -22.37
CA TYR A 100 20.97 11.78 -21.38
C TYR A 100 22.45 12.07 -21.10
N ASN A 101 23.23 12.37 -22.14
CA ASN A 101 24.67 12.63 -22.03
C ASN A 101 25.01 14.02 -21.49
N VAL A 102 24.02 14.93 -21.39
CA VAL A 102 24.20 16.31 -20.88
C VAL A 102 23.85 16.44 -19.38
N SER A 103 23.52 15.35 -18.68
CA SER A 103 23.21 15.41 -17.25
C SER A 103 24.49 15.48 -16.39
N PHE A 104 24.61 16.56 -15.59
CA PHE A 104 25.67 16.93 -14.65
C PHE A 104 25.80 16.00 -13.43
#